data_AF-A0A7Z9LV21-F1
#
_entry.id   AF-A0A7Z9LV21-F1
#
_cell.length_a   1.000
_cell.length_b   1.000
_cell.length_c   1.000
_cell.angle_alpha   90.00
_cell.angle_beta   90.00
_cell.angle_gamma   90.00
#
_symmetry.space_group_name_H-M   'P 1'
#
loop_
_entity.id
_entity.type
_entity.pdbx_description
1 polymer ?
#
loop_
_entity_poly.entity_id
_entity_poly.type
_entity_poly.pdbx_seq_one_letter_code
_entity_poly.pdbx_strand_id
1 'polypeptide(L)'
;IWHVNYHPDGGQLFFPKDNKPFISPLALPGDDIQPNNFKAFYFDGSQGLYIHPNIWHEGVFPTKGRAIFKGKQGKIHARVSIDLLKEFKSYLYFKVFI
;
A
#
# COMPACT_ATOMS: atom_id res chain seq x y z
N ILE A 1 5.91 7.33 5.62
CA ILE A 1 6.20 5.99 5.07
C ILE A 1 7.61 6.00 4.51
N TRP A 2 8.43 5.01 4.87
CA TRP A 2 9.85 4.93 4.53
C TRP A 2 10.17 3.85 3.49
N HIS A 3 9.25 2.92 3.26
CA HIS A 3 9.40 1.80 2.36
C HIS A 3 8.13 1.65 1.52
N VAL A 4 8.34 1.26 0.26
CA VAL A 4 7.29 0.86 -0.69
C VAL A 4 7.82 -0.30 -1.52
N ASN A 5 6.92 -1.11 -2.05
CA ASN A 5 7.28 -2.29 -2.81
C ASN A 5 6.21 -2.65 -3.86
N TYR A 6 6.56 -3.57 -4.76
CA TYR A 6 5.60 -4.29 -5.57
C TYR A 6 5.92 -5.78 -5.59
N HIS A 7 4.89 -6.58 -5.90
CA HIS A 7 4.98 -8.03 -6.06
C HIS A 7 4.90 -8.40 -7.53
N PRO A 8 5.96 -8.99 -8.14
CA PRO A 8 5.94 -9.40 -9.54
C PRO A 8 5.19 -10.72 -9.78
N ASP A 9 5.08 -11.56 -8.76
CA ASP A 9 4.63 -12.95 -8.85
C ASP A 9 3.14 -13.14 -8.50
N GLY A 10 2.51 -12.17 -7.84
CA GLY A 10 1.09 -12.27 -7.47
C GLY A 10 0.53 -11.01 -6.83
N GLY A 11 -0.80 -10.89 -6.87
CA GLY A 11 -1.50 -9.80 -6.20
C GLY A 11 -1.61 -9.99 -4.69
N GLN A 12 -2.00 -8.92 -3.99
CA GLN A 12 -2.21 -8.92 -2.54
C GLN A 12 -3.59 -8.36 -2.19
N LEU A 13 -4.34 -9.10 -1.38
CA LEU A 13 -5.66 -8.74 -0.88
C LEU A 13 -5.58 -8.29 0.58
N PHE A 14 -6.23 -7.18 0.89
CA PHE A 14 -6.59 -6.76 2.23
C PHE A 14 -8.09 -6.53 2.32
N PHE A 15 -8.79 -7.28 3.16
CA PHE A 15 -10.22 -7.09 3.39
C PHE A 15 -10.47 -6.77 4.87
N PRO A 16 -11.06 -5.61 5.23
CA PRO A 16 -11.31 -5.25 6.62
C PRO A 16 -12.29 -6.23 7.27
N LYS A 17 -11.97 -6.74 8.47
CA LYS A 17 -12.85 -7.66 9.22
C LYS A 17 -13.74 -6.92 10.23
N ASP A 18 -13.34 -5.74 10.65
CA ASP A 18 -14.04 -4.92 11.63
C ASP A 18 -14.62 -3.62 11.03
N ASN A 19 -14.73 -3.55 9.69
CA ASN A 19 -15.27 -2.43 8.91
C ASN A 19 -14.68 -1.06 9.28
N LYS A 20 -13.42 -1.03 9.73
CA LYS A 20 -12.76 0.23 10.06
C LYS A 20 -12.19 0.90 8.80
N PRO A 21 -12.31 2.23 8.68
CA PRO A 21 -11.72 2.95 7.58
C PRO A 21 -10.19 2.85 7.57
N PHE A 22 -9.62 2.83 6.37
CA PHE A 22 -8.19 2.75 6.16
C PHE A 22 -7.77 3.50 4.89
N ILE A 23 -6.48 3.78 4.79
CA ILE A 23 -5.87 4.28 3.57
C ILE A 23 -4.84 3.27 3.03
N SER A 24 -4.58 3.33 1.74
CA SER A 24 -3.46 2.62 1.11
C SER A 24 -2.75 3.55 0.11
N PRO A 25 -1.41 3.71 0.21
CA PRO A 25 -0.64 4.41 -0.80
C PRO A 25 -0.42 3.50 -2.02
N LEU A 26 -0.83 3.95 -3.21
CA LEU A 26 -0.68 3.20 -4.46
C LEU A 26 -0.06 4.07 -5.54
N ALA A 27 0.74 3.47 -6.41
CA ALA A 27 1.21 4.07 -7.66
C ALA A 27 1.21 3.04 -8.80
N LEU A 28 1.14 3.53 -10.04
CA LEU A 28 1.11 2.68 -11.24
C LEU A 28 2.42 1.90 -11.42
N PRO A 29 2.40 0.78 -12.16
CA PRO A 29 3.61 -0.01 -12.43
C PRO A 29 4.66 0.77 -13.24
N GLY A 30 5.92 0.37 -13.10
CA GLY A 30 7.06 0.92 -13.83
C GLY A 30 8.27 1.14 -12.93
N ASP A 31 9.48 1.08 -13.50
CA ASP A 31 10.72 1.12 -12.70
C ASP A 31 11.22 2.55 -12.43
N ASP A 32 10.78 3.55 -13.21
CA ASP A 32 11.09 4.98 -12.96
C ASP A 32 10.08 5.61 -11.98
N ILE A 33 9.80 4.91 -10.88
CA ILE A 33 8.86 5.37 -9.87
C ILE A 33 9.47 6.51 -9.05
N GLN A 34 8.70 7.57 -8.86
CA GLN A 34 9.07 8.74 -8.08
C GLN A 34 8.13 8.87 -6.86
N PRO A 35 8.60 9.46 -5.74
CA PRO A 35 7.76 9.64 -4.55
C PRO A 35 6.43 10.37 -4.82
N ASN A 36 6.42 11.32 -5.78
CA ASN A 36 5.22 12.09 -6.14
C ASN A 36 4.19 11.31 -6.99
N ASN A 37 4.51 10.09 -7.44
CA ASN A 37 3.56 9.26 -8.17
C ASN A 37 2.55 8.57 -7.25
N PHE A 38 2.84 8.46 -5.96
CA PHE A 38 1.97 7.80 -4.99
C PHE A 38 0.76 8.66 -4.63
N LYS A 39 -0.41 8.03 -4.61
CA LYS A 39 -1.66 8.60 -4.11
C LYS A 39 -2.19 7.76 -2.96
N ALA A 40 -2.71 8.41 -1.92
CA ALA A 40 -3.41 7.72 -0.84
C ALA A 40 -4.88 7.51 -1.25
N PHE A 41 -5.29 6.25 -1.36
CA PHE A 41 -6.67 5.85 -1.59
C PHE A 41 -7.35 5.63 -0.24
N TYR A 42 -8.52 6.22 -0.07
CA TYR A 42 -9.35 6.06 1.13
C TYR A 42 -10.40 4.98 0.92
N PHE A 43 -10.59 4.15 1.95
CA PHE A 43 -11.63 3.13 2.03
C PHE A 43 -12.38 3.35 3.33
N ASP A 44 -13.71 3.42 3.25
CA ASP A 44 -14.58 3.62 4.42
C ASP A 44 -14.71 2.37 5.31
N GLY A 45 -14.14 1.24 4.87
CA GLY A 45 -14.19 -0.04 5.57
C GLY A 45 -15.27 -1.00 5.04
N SER A 46 -16.15 -0.55 4.13
CA SER A 46 -17.17 -1.41 3.51
C SER A 46 -16.62 -2.29 2.37
N GLN A 47 -15.43 -1.95 1.87
CA GLN A 47 -14.76 -2.60 0.74
C GLN A 47 -13.37 -3.09 1.12
N GLY A 48 -12.93 -4.16 0.48
CA GLY A 48 -11.53 -4.60 0.49
C GLY A 48 -10.74 -4.02 -0.68
N LEU A 49 -9.42 -4.13 -0.59
CA LEU A 49 -8.47 -3.75 -1.61
C LEU A 49 -7.76 -5.00 -2.14
N TYR A 50 -7.88 -5.25 -3.44
CA TYR A 50 -7.04 -6.22 -4.15
C TYR A 50 -6.04 -5.46 -5.04
N ILE A 51 -4.75 -5.63 -4.74
CA ILE A 51 -3.63 -5.01 -5.44
C ILE A 51 -3.12 -6.00 -6.48
N HIS A 52 -3.12 -5.60 -7.75
CA HIS A 52 -2.61 -6.43 -8.85
C HIS A 52 -1.07 -6.50 -8.80
N PRO A 53 -0.45 -7.54 -9.41
CA PRO A 53 1.00 -7.59 -9.56
C PRO A 53 1.57 -6.30 -10.17
N ASN A 54 2.81 -5.98 -9.78
CA ASN A 54 3.58 -4.80 -10.21
C ASN A 54 3.03 -3.42 -9.83
N ILE A 55 1.88 -3.33 -9.13
CA ILE A 55 1.43 -2.07 -8.55
C ILE A 55 2.33 -1.72 -7.37
N TRP A 56 2.93 -0.53 -7.41
CA TRP A 56 3.69 -0.02 -6.27
C TRP A 56 2.75 0.33 -5.14
N HIS A 57 3.06 -0.15 -3.94
CA HIS A 57 2.24 0.06 -2.77
C HIS A 57 3.08 -0.02 -1.51
N GLU A 58 2.42 0.28 -0.39
CA GLU A 58 2.81 -0.30 0.89
C GLU A 58 1.58 -0.99 1.48
N GLY A 59 1.64 -1.43 2.74
CA GLY A 59 0.47 -1.99 3.42
C GLY A 59 -0.74 -1.04 3.53
N VAL A 60 -1.74 -1.49 4.27
CA VAL A 60 -2.93 -0.70 4.63
C VAL A 60 -2.74 -0.04 5.99
N PHE A 61 -3.20 1.19 6.12
CA PHE A 61 -3.06 1.98 7.36
C PHE A 61 -4.45 2.37 7.87
N PRO A 62 -4.88 1.86 9.04
CA PRO A 62 -6.11 2.32 9.68
C PRO A 62 -6.07 3.83 9.91
N THR A 63 -7.18 4.53 9.67
CA THR A 63 -7.23 5.98 9.87
C THR A 63 -7.28 6.36 11.35
N LYS A 64 -7.74 5.43 12.19
CA LYS A 64 -7.82 5.57 13.65
C LYS A 64 -7.44 4.26 14.33
N GLY A 65 -6.55 4.34 15.32
CA GLY A 65 -6.21 3.23 16.20
C GLY A 65 -5.77 1.97 15.45
N ARG A 66 -6.45 0.85 15.72
CA ARG A 66 -6.15 -0.48 15.18
C ARG A 66 -7.33 -1.00 14.37
N ALA A 67 -7.06 -1.62 13.22
CA ALA A 67 -8.02 -2.43 12.47
C ALA A 67 -7.51 -3.86 12.23
N ILE A 68 -8.41 -4.76 11.85
CA ILE A 68 -8.10 -6.16 11.58
C ILE A 68 -8.41 -6.45 10.12
N PHE A 69 -7.45 -7.04 9.40
CA PHE A 69 -7.62 -7.38 7.98
C PHE A 69 -7.51 -8.88 7.75
N LYS A 70 -8.33 -9.40 6.84
CA LYS A 70 -8.08 -10.67 6.15
C LYS A 70 -7.09 -10.39 5.02
N GLY A 71 -5.87 -10.88 5.17
CA GLY A 71 -4.86 -10.87 4.12
C GLY A 71 -4.93 -12.11 3.23
N LYS A 72 -4.64 -11.97 1.93
CA LYS A 72 -4.31 -13.10 1.04
C LYS A 72 -3.29 -12.64 0.00
N GLN A 73 -2.27 -13.44 -0.26
CA GLN A 73 -1.24 -13.15 -1.26
C GLN A 73 -0.72 -14.45 -1.88
N GLY A 74 0.19 -14.33 -2.86
CA GLY A 74 0.91 -15.46 -3.42
C GLY A 74 1.66 -16.29 -2.36
N LYS A 75 1.85 -17.59 -2.64
CA LYS A 75 2.64 -18.49 -1.77
C LYS A 75 4.12 -18.08 -1.73
N ILE A 76 4.62 -17.61 -2.87
CA ILE A 76 5.90 -16.94 -3.00
C ILE A 76 5.63 -15.45 -2.76
N HIS A 77 6.56 -14.79 -2.06
CA HIS A 77 6.47 -13.38 -1.72
C HIS A 77 7.68 -12.65 -2.30
N ALA A 78 7.86 -12.77 -3.62
CA ALA A 78 8.86 -11.98 -4.31
C ALA A 78 8.46 -10.50 -4.21
N ARG A 79 9.45 -9.62 -4.03
CA ARG A 79 9.20 -8.18 -4.05
C ARG A 79 10.40 -7.41 -4.54
N VAL A 80 10.12 -6.34 -5.26
CA VAL A 80 11.07 -5.25 -5.50
C VAL A 80 10.70 -4.13 -4.53
N SER A 81 11.69 -3.52 -3.90
CA SER A 81 11.48 -2.61 -2.77
C SER A 81 12.35 -1.38 -2.89
N ILE A 82 11.82 -0.26 -2.43
CA ILE A 82 12.51 1.02 -2.33
C ILE A 82 12.61 1.41 -0.85
N ASP A 83 13.81 1.74 -0.41
CA ASP A 83 14.05 2.51 0.81
C ASP A 83 14.08 4.00 0.46
N LEU A 84 12.97 4.69 0.71
CA LEU A 84 12.76 6.08 0.28
C LEU A 84 13.78 7.04 0.88
N LEU A 85 14.23 6.78 2.11
CA LEU A 85 15.25 7.61 2.74
C LEU A 85 16.60 7.41 2.05
N LYS A 86 17.00 6.17 1.77
CA LYS A 86 18.30 5.89 1.17
C LYS A 86 18.37 6.38 -0.27
N GLU A 87 17.34 6.06 -1.05
CA GLU A 87 17.29 6.24 -2.51
C GLU A 87 16.84 7.65 -2.91
N PHE A 88 15.89 8.25 -2.20
CA PHE A 88 15.31 9.55 -2.56
C PHE A 88 15.54 10.65 -1.51
N LYS A 89 16.22 10.36 -0.40
CA LYS A 89 16.39 11.29 0.73
C LYS A 89 15.06 11.87 1.22
N SER A 90 13.98 11.08 1.12
CA SER A 90 12.62 11.55 1.40
C SER A 90 11.77 10.48 2.09
N TYR A 91 10.58 10.89 2.52
CA TYR A 91 9.53 10.00 3.01
C TYR A 91 8.22 10.35 2.33
N LEU A 92 7.34 9.36 2.15
CA LEU A 92 5.96 9.68 1.77
C LEU A 92 5.18 10.11 3.01
N TYR A 93 4.55 11.27 2.91
CA TYR A 93 3.64 11.80 3.91
C TYR A 93 2.32 12.16 3.21
N PHE A 94 1.22 11.65 3.74
CA PHE A 94 -0.12 11.97 3.25
C PHE A 94 -0.87 12.70 4.35
N LYS A 95 -1.27 13.94 4.06
CA LYS A 95 -2.19 14.66 4.92
C LYS A 95 -3.59 14.13 4.64
N VAL A 96 -4.18 13.47 5.63
CA VAL A 96 -5.51 12.88 5.50
C VAL A 96 -6.50 13.76 6.26
N PHE A 97 -7.52 14.25 5.54
CA PHE A 97 -8.63 15.02 6.12
C PHE A 97 -9.83 14.07 6.17
N ILE A 98 -9.95 13.31 7.26
CA ILE A 98 -11.02 12.32 7.46
C ILE A 98 -11.52 12.35 8.90
#